data_AF-A0A953TS74-F1
#
_entry.id   AF-A0A953TS74-F1
#
_cell.length_a   1.000
_cell.length_b   1.000
_cell.length_c   1.000
_cell.angle_alpha   90.00
_cell.angle_beta   90.00
_cell.angle_gamma   90.00
#
_symmetry.space_group_name_H-M   'P 1'
#
loop_
_entity.id
_entity.type
_entity.pdbx_description
1 polymer ?
#
loop_
_entity_poly.entity_id
_entity_poly.type
_entity_poly.pdbx_seq_one_letter_code
_entity_poly.pdbx_strand_id
1 'polypeptide(L)'
;MKRVCIVGCGAIGSLYAAHLARVAEVWALVRRRDHADALNREGLRVSGTHNFSVSLRATTDPADLPDFDLGIVATKATQVEESMAKVGNRFDRGALVSAQNGLGSEEILAVHTRGYVIRGTTFMSGTRHSDTHVQHELDTATWLGPFEPRQTPFAVVQEAADLLVKSGLKAEALKDARPAQWSKLIFNASVNGVSALTGLPHSPHFAAEKEFADLGHLLHALIEEGKRVAAAAGIELHEDPWEMNKIGAMTNHPPSMLSDVRQQSPTEADFLSGAIAREAQRAGVPAPLHAAIYRLIRGKEAGWAFKDENRPVVAHKSAEKN
;
A
#
# COMPACT_ATOMS: atom_id res chain seq x y z
N MET A 1 11.15 2.76 -22.15
CA MET A 1 10.79 1.53 -21.42
C MET A 1 9.89 0.69 -22.32
N LYS A 2 10.30 -0.55 -22.65
CA LYS A 2 9.59 -1.44 -23.59
C LYS A 2 9.16 -2.76 -22.94
N ARG A 3 9.93 -3.29 -22.00
CA ARG A 3 9.60 -4.49 -21.22
C ARG A 3 9.32 -4.13 -19.77
N VAL A 4 8.11 -4.44 -19.32
CA VAL A 4 7.61 -4.13 -17.99
C VAL A 4 7.30 -5.41 -17.24
N CYS A 5 7.69 -5.47 -15.97
CA CYS A 5 7.26 -6.53 -15.06
C CYS A 5 6.30 -5.98 -14.00
N ILE A 6 5.20 -6.70 -13.74
CA ILE A 6 4.31 -6.44 -12.63
C ILE A 6 4.54 -7.53 -11.58
N VAL A 7 5.03 -7.13 -10.40
CA VAL A 7 5.26 -8.03 -9.28
C VAL A 7 4.01 -7.99 -8.41
N GLY A 8 3.16 -9.02 -8.54
CA GLY A 8 1.89 -9.14 -7.86
C GLY A 8 0.69 -8.59 -8.65
N CYS A 9 -0.16 -9.47 -9.17
CA CYS A 9 -1.42 -9.12 -9.83
C CYS A 9 -2.61 -9.22 -8.87
N GLY A 10 -2.58 -8.40 -7.81
CA GLY A 10 -3.80 -8.05 -7.06
C GLY A 10 -4.71 -7.11 -7.86
N ALA A 11 -5.66 -6.44 -7.23
CA ALA A 11 -6.50 -5.47 -7.95
C ALA A 11 -5.68 -4.36 -8.62
N ILE A 12 -4.81 -3.67 -7.87
CA ILE A 12 -3.98 -2.58 -8.39
C ILE A 12 -2.94 -3.07 -9.41
N GLY A 13 -2.25 -4.17 -9.10
CA GLY A 13 -1.29 -4.77 -10.02
C GLY A 13 -1.94 -5.20 -11.35
N SER A 14 -3.16 -5.75 -11.32
CA SER A 14 -3.91 -6.08 -12.53
C SER A 14 -4.29 -4.84 -13.35
N LEU A 15 -4.65 -3.72 -12.71
CA LEU A 15 -4.90 -2.48 -13.44
C LEU A 15 -3.63 -1.96 -14.14
N TYR A 16 -2.49 -1.93 -13.45
CA TYR A 16 -1.21 -1.58 -14.08
C TYR A 16 -0.86 -2.54 -15.22
N ALA A 17 -0.94 -3.85 -14.99
CA ALA A 17 -0.64 -4.88 -15.98
C ALA A 17 -1.49 -4.70 -17.24
N ALA A 18 -2.80 -4.54 -17.06
CA ALA A 18 -3.74 -4.48 -18.17
C ALA A 18 -3.54 -3.23 -19.03
N HIS A 19 -3.38 -2.06 -18.39
CA HIS A 19 -3.16 -0.82 -19.11
C HIS A 19 -1.80 -0.83 -19.83
N LEU A 20 -0.72 -1.21 -19.15
CA LEU A 20 0.62 -1.21 -19.72
C LEU A 20 0.78 -2.21 -20.87
N ALA A 21 0.07 -3.34 -20.84
CA ALA A 21 0.10 -4.35 -21.91
C ALA A 21 -0.44 -3.83 -23.26
N ARG A 22 -1.13 -2.67 -23.26
CA ARG A 22 -1.58 -2.00 -24.49
C ARG A 22 -0.44 -1.28 -25.21
N VAL A 23 0.67 -0.99 -24.53
CA VAL A 23 1.72 -0.08 -25.02
C VAL A 23 3.14 -0.60 -24.79
N ALA A 24 3.30 -1.73 -24.08
CA ALA A 24 4.57 -2.36 -23.76
C ALA A 24 4.42 -3.90 -23.68
N GLU A 25 5.55 -4.61 -23.75
CA GLU A 25 5.59 -6.03 -23.43
C GLU A 25 5.51 -6.21 -21.91
N VAL A 26 4.42 -6.81 -21.41
CA VAL A 26 4.17 -6.99 -19.98
C VAL A 26 4.33 -8.44 -19.55
N TRP A 27 5.08 -8.62 -18.47
CA TRP A 27 5.20 -9.86 -17.72
C TRP A 27 4.62 -9.68 -16.31
N ALA A 28 3.77 -10.60 -15.87
CA ALA A 28 3.26 -10.68 -14.52
C ALA A 28 3.98 -11.78 -13.74
N LEU A 29 4.57 -11.43 -12.60
CA LEU A 29 5.03 -12.40 -11.61
C LEU A 29 3.93 -12.57 -10.56
N VAL A 30 3.35 -13.76 -10.48
CA VAL A 30 2.29 -14.09 -9.53
C VAL A 30 2.69 -15.27 -8.65
N ARG A 31 2.04 -15.43 -7.50
CA ARG A 31 2.36 -16.50 -6.53
C ARG A 31 1.82 -17.88 -6.93
N ARG A 32 0.65 -17.92 -7.58
CA ARG A 32 -0.08 -19.16 -7.82
C ARG A 32 -0.03 -19.58 -9.29
N ARG A 33 0.20 -20.87 -9.51
CA ARG A 33 0.38 -21.44 -10.86
C ARG A 33 -0.90 -21.34 -11.70
N ASP A 34 -2.04 -21.67 -11.11
CA ASP A 34 -3.36 -21.55 -11.71
C ASP A 34 -3.67 -20.12 -12.18
N HIS A 35 -3.30 -19.10 -11.40
CA HIS A 35 -3.42 -17.69 -11.78
C HIS A 35 -2.54 -17.34 -12.99
N ALA A 36 -1.27 -17.78 -12.99
CA ALA A 36 -0.37 -17.56 -14.13
C ALA A 36 -0.91 -18.24 -15.41
N ASP A 37 -1.35 -19.49 -15.30
CA ASP A 37 -1.90 -20.25 -16.42
C ASP A 37 -3.20 -19.62 -16.95
N ALA A 38 -4.06 -19.08 -16.08
CA ALA A 38 -5.27 -18.36 -16.47
C ALA A 38 -4.94 -17.05 -17.23
N LEU A 39 -4.01 -16.24 -16.72
CA LEU A 39 -3.58 -15.00 -17.38
C LEU A 39 -2.97 -15.26 -18.77
N ASN A 40 -2.16 -16.30 -18.92
CA ASN A 40 -1.57 -16.66 -20.22
C ASN A 40 -2.62 -17.17 -21.22
N ARG A 41 -3.65 -17.89 -20.74
CA ARG A 41 -4.70 -18.48 -21.59
C ARG A 41 -5.77 -17.47 -22.00
N GLU A 42 -6.25 -16.67 -21.06
CA GLU A 42 -7.43 -15.82 -21.21
C GLU A 42 -7.07 -14.34 -21.36
N GLY A 43 -5.86 -13.94 -20.98
CA GLY A 43 -5.48 -12.55 -20.81
C GLY A 43 -6.09 -11.94 -19.56
N LEU A 44 -6.22 -10.62 -19.56
CA LEU A 44 -6.74 -9.83 -18.45
C LEU A 44 -7.79 -8.85 -18.95
N ARG A 45 -8.99 -8.94 -18.37
CA ARG A 45 -10.13 -8.06 -18.65
C ARG A 45 -10.20 -6.93 -17.64
N VAL A 46 -10.45 -5.72 -18.14
CA VAL A 46 -10.77 -4.52 -17.35
C VAL A 46 -12.23 -4.14 -17.61
N SER A 47 -12.98 -3.84 -16.54
CA SER A 47 -14.33 -3.26 -16.60
C SER A 47 -14.47 -2.02 -15.72
N GLY A 48 -15.64 -1.35 -15.72
CA GLY A 48 -15.89 -0.17 -14.88
C GLY A 48 -15.68 1.13 -15.68
N THR A 49 -14.83 2.03 -15.19
CA THR A 49 -14.49 3.29 -15.88
C THR A 49 -13.81 3.07 -17.24
N HIS A 50 -13.20 1.90 -17.42
CA HIS A 50 -12.62 1.43 -18.66
C HIS A 50 -13.19 0.04 -19.01
N ASN A 51 -13.20 -0.33 -20.29
CA ASN A 51 -13.69 -1.63 -20.73
C ASN A 51 -12.89 -2.18 -21.90
N PHE A 52 -11.97 -3.10 -21.62
CA PHE A 52 -11.12 -3.73 -22.64
C PHE A 52 -10.53 -5.06 -22.12
N SER A 53 -9.86 -5.81 -23.00
CA SER A 53 -9.09 -6.99 -22.62
C SER A 53 -7.74 -6.97 -23.32
N VAL A 54 -6.73 -7.53 -22.67
CA VAL A 54 -5.35 -7.61 -23.19
C VAL A 54 -4.75 -8.97 -22.95
N SER A 55 -3.77 -9.34 -23.76
CA SER A 55 -2.90 -10.48 -23.51
C SER A 55 -1.61 -10.01 -22.84
N LEU A 56 -1.11 -10.80 -21.90
CA LEU A 56 0.19 -10.60 -21.26
C LEU A 56 0.83 -11.96 -20.97
N ARG A 57 2.10 -11.95 -20.56
CA ARG A 57 2.79 -13.15 -20.10
C ARG A 57 2.72 -13.21 -18.59
N ALA A 58 2.54 -14.40 -18.02
CA ALA A 58 2.57 -14.58 -16.58
C ALA A 58 3.41 -15.80 -16.21
N THR A 59 4.12 -15.72 -15.08
CA THR A 59 4.84 -16.86 -14.51
C THR A 59 4.81 -16.80 -12.98
N THR A 60 5.08 -17.95 -12.36
CA THR A 60 5.40 -18.07 -10.93
C THR A 60 6.90 -18.22 -10.68
N ASP A 61 7.68 -18.48 -11.73
CA ASP A 61 9.11 -18.80 -11.63
C ASP A 61 9.98 -17.60 -12.06
N PRO A 62 10.73 -17.01 -11.13
CA PRO A 62 11.79 -16.03 -11.40
C PRO A 62 12.78 -16.41 -12.51
N ALA A 63 13.01 -17.70 -12.75
CA ALA A 63 13.94 -18.19 -13.76
C ALA A 63 13.45 -17.92 -15.20
N ASP A 64 12.13 -17.86 -15.41
CA ASP A 64 11.52 -17.58 -16.71
C ASP A 64 11.62 -16.10 -17.11
N LEU A 65 11.92 -15.23 -16.14
CA LEU A 65 11.88 -13.79 -16.34
C LEU A 65 13.13 -13.27 -17.07
N PRO A 66 12.96 -12.45 -18.13
CA PRO A 66 14.06 -11.69 -18.71
C PRO A 66 14.45 -10.50 -17.80
N ASP A 67 15.43 -9.72 -18.25
CA ASP A 67 15.70 -8.39 -17.67
C ASP A 67 14.66 -7.36 -18.16
N PHE A 68 14.33 -6.40 -17.30
CA PHE A 68 13.26 -5.42 -17.53
C PHE A 68 13.75 -3.98 -17.49
N ASP A 69 13.06 -3.11 -18.23
CA ASP A 69 13.31 -1.67 -18.19
C ASP A 69 12.59 -1.02 -16.99
N LEU A 70 11.42 -1.56 -16.64
CA LEU A 70 10.57 -1.08 -15.54
C LEU A 70 9.91 -2.25 -14.81
N GLY A 71 9.92 -2.22 -13.48
CA GLY A 71 9.06 -3.06 -12.66
C GLY A 71 8.08 -2.22 -11.86
N ILE A 72 6.84 -2.70 -11.70
CA ILE A 72 5.88 -2.14 -10.74
C ILE A 72 5.62 -3.19 -9.69
N VAL A 73 6.04 -2.91 -8.45
CA VAL A 73 5.82 -3.79 -7.32
C VAL A 73 4.47 -3.42 -6.74
N ALA A 74 3.50 -4.34 -6.83
CA ALA A 74 2.11 -4.17 -6.41
C ALA A 74 1.63 -5.30 -5.49
N THR A 75 2.56 -6.02 -4.86
CA THR A 75 2.27 -6.90 -3.71
C THR A 75 1.87 -6.07 -2.49
N LYS A 76 1.32 -6.73 -1.47
CA LYS A 76 1.24 -6.15 -0.12
C LYS A 76 2.64 -5.74 0.36
N ALA A 77 2.73 -4.68 1.15
CA ALA A 77 4.01 -4.22 1.70
C ALA A 77 4.73 -5.32 2.50
N THR A 78 3.97 -6.17 3.20
CA THR A 78 4.47 -7.34 3.94
C THR A 78 5.13 -8.42 3.07
N GLN A 79 4.97 -8.36 1.75
CA GLN A 79 5.47 -9.36 0.79
C GLN A 79 6.58 -8.81 -0.11
N VAL A 80 6.94 -7.53 0.01
CA VAL A 80 7.94 -6.91 -0.86
C VAL A 80 9.30 -7.58 -0.71
N GLU A 81 9.75 -7.83 0.52
CA GLU A 81 11.03 -8.51 0.80
C GLU A 81 11.11 -9.88 0.12
N GLU A 82 10.13 -10.75 0.39
CA GLU A 82 10.14 -12.12 -0.14
C GLU A 82 10.03 -12.16 -1.67
N SER A 83 9.20 -11.29 -2.24
CA SER A 83 9.00 -11.23 -3.69
C SER A 83 10.26 -10.71 -4.39
N MET A 84 10.86 -9.64 -3.87
CA MET A 84 11.98 -8.97 -4.54
C MET A 84 13.33 -9.64 -4.31
N ALA A 85 13.53 -10.37 -3.21
CA ALA A 85 14.73 -11.18 -3.00
C ALA A 85 15.01 -12.17 -4.13
N LYS A 86 13.96 -12.60 -4.84
CA LYS A 86 14.06 -13.59 -5.94
C LYS A 86 14.24 -12.95 -7.32
N VAL A 87 13.82 -11.70 -7.52
CA VAL A 87 13.73 -11.08 -8.86
C VAL A 87 14.35 -9.69 -8.99
N GLY A 88 14.82 -9.08 -7.89
CA GLY A 88 15.32 -7.71 -7.91
C GLY A 88 16.51 -7.48 -8.86
N ASN A 89 17.34 -8.51 -9.05
CA ASN A 89 18.46 -8.47 -10.00
C ASN A 89 18.02 -8.31 -11.47
N ARG A 90 16.78 -8.69 -11.83
CA ARG A 90 16.23 -8.48 -13.20
C ARG A 90 16.01 -7.01 -13.55
N PHE A 91 16.11 -6.13 -12.55
CA PHE A 91 15.95 -4.69 -12.69
C PHE A 91 17.25 -3.93 -12.49
N ASP A 92 18.41 -4.60 -12.41
CA ASP A 92 19.72 -3.97 -12.16
C ASP A 92 20.09 -2.87 -13.16
N ARG A 93 19.52 -2.92 -14.37
CA ARG A 93 19.70 -1.92 -15.44
C ARG A 93 18.45 -1.08 -15.73
N GLY A 94 17.38 -1.29 -14.96
CA GLY A 94 16.08 -0.65 -15.13
C GLY A 94 15.69 0.18 -13.91
N ALA A 95 14.38 0.33 -13.72
CA ALA A 95 13.79 1.01 -12.57
C ALA A 95 12.69 0.17 -11.93
N LEU A 96 12.50 0.32 -10.61
CA LEU A 96 11.39 -0.24 -9.85
C LEU A 96 10.51 0.86 -9.28
N VAL A 97 9.20 0.78 -9.54
CA VAL A 97 8.17 1.61 -8.89
C VAL A 97 7.61 0.84 -7.70
N SER A 98 7.75 1.42 -6.50
CA SER A 98 7.01 1.01 -5.30
C SER A 98 5.58 1.54 -5.42
N ALA A 99 4.59 0.65 -5.58
CA ALA A 99 3.17 1.02 -5.56
C ALA A 99 2.48 0.66 -4.23
N GLN A 100 3.27 0.39 -3.19
CA GLN A 100 2.78 0.02 -1.87
C GLN A 100 2.16 1.21 -1.15
N ASN A 101 1.21 0.92 -0.26
CA ASN A 101 0.80 1.90 0.74
C ASN A 101 1.86 2.01 1.82
N GLY A 102 1.98 3.21 2.40
CA GLY A 102 2.81 3.41 3.58
C GLY A 102 4.27 3.79 3.28
N LEU A 103 5.15 3.56 4.25
CA LEU A 103 6.60 3.80 4.16
C LEU A 103 7.40 2.54 4.45
N GLY A 104 8.56 2.40 3.82
CA GLY A 104 9.52 1.31 4.07
C GLY A 104 9.73 0.38 2.88
N SER A 105 8.84 0.41 1.89
CA SER A 105 8.93 -0.50 0.75
C SER A 105 10.08 -0.12 -0.17
N GLU A 106 10.32 1.17 -0.39
CA GLU A 106 11.40 1.65 -1.25
C GLU A 106 12.79 1.28 -0.71
N GLU A 107 12.98 1.35 0.60
CA GLU A 107 14.19 0.89 1.28
C GLU A 107 14.42 -0.61 1.02
N ILE A 108 13.37 -1.42 1.10
CA ILE A 108 13.45 -2.86 0.79
C ILE A 108 13.81 -3.08 -0.69
N LEU A 109 13.14 -2.38 -1.61
CA LEU A 109 13.45 -2.49 -3.05
C LEU A 109 14.92 -2.17 -3.33
N ALA A 110 15.45 -1.13 -2.69
CA ALA A 110 16.82 -0.68 -2.89
C ALA A 110 17.88 -1.71 -2.46
N VAL A 111 17.55 -2.63 -1.55
CA VAL A 111 18.43 -3.75 -1.15
C VAL A 111 18.56 -4.78 -2.27
N HIS A 112 17.48 -5.02 -3.01
CA HIS A 112 17.39 -6.15 -3.95
C HIS A 112 17.72 -5.79 -5.40
N THR A 113 17.94 -4.51 -5.72
CA THR A 113 18.31 -4.08 -7.08
C THR A 113 19.44 -3.06 -7.15
N ARG A 114 20.29 -3.19 -8.16
CA ARG A 114 21.26 -2.17 -8.57
C ARG A 114 20.64 -1.09 -9.47
N GLY A 115 19.41 -1.27 -9.92
CA GLY A 115 18.67 -0.29 -10.71
C GLY A 115 18.10 0.87 -9.89
N TYR A 116 17.33 1.72 -10.55
CA TYR A 116 16.70 2.87 -9.91
C TYR A 116 15.45 2.46 -9.12
N VAL A 117 15.10 3.25 -8.10
CA VAL A 117 13.87 3.08 -7.33
C VAL A 117 13.05 4.37 -7.42
N ILE A 118 11.75 4.21 -7.65
CA ILE A 118 10.76 5.28 -7.84
C ILE A 118 9.68 5.09 -6.78
N ARG A 119 9.41 6.15 -6.01
CA ARG A 119 8.26 6.24 -5.10
C ARG A 119 7.00 6.37 -5.94
N GLY A 120 6.01 5.49 -5.73
CA GLY A 120 4.71 5.55 -6.39
C GLY A 120 3.58 5.70 -5.39
N THR A 121 2.80 6.77 -5.53
CA THR A 121 1.62 7.02 -4.70
C THR A 121 0.39 7.09 -5.60
N THR A 122 -0.51 6.12 -5.46
CA THR A 122 -1.75 6.06 -6.26
C THR A 122 -2.98 6.05 -5.36
N PHE A 123 -4.03 6.76 -5.79
CA PHE A 123 -5.39 6.63 -5.24
C PHE A 123 -6.30 5.81 -6.15
N MET A 124 -5.73 5.14 -7.15
CA MET A 124 -6.51 4.29 -8.04
C MET A 124 -7.20 3.20 -7.22
N SER A 125 -8.48 2.97 -7.49
CA SER A 125 -9.26 1.89 -6.87
C SER A 125 -9.70 0.88 -7.91
N GLY A 126 -9.67 -0.38 -7.52
CA GLY A 126 -10.31 -1.43 -8.29
C GLY A 126 -10.66 -2.64 -7.44
N THR A 127 -11.64 -3.39 -7.95
CA THR A 127 -12.09 -4.65 -7.36
C THR A 127 -11.66 -5.79 -8.27
N ARG A 128 -10.94 -6.77 -7.71
CA ARG A 128 -10.62 -8.00 -8.44
C ARG A 128 -11.81 -8.95 -8.36
N HIS A 129 -12.44 -9.25 -9.50
CA HIS A 129 -13.56 -10.19 -9.61
C HIS A 129 -13.08 -11.62 -9.81
N SER A 130 -12.00 -11.79 -10.58
CA SER A 130 -11.33 -13.08 -10.78
C SER A 130 -9.84 -12.88 -11.05
N ASP A 131 -9.12 -13.98 -11.24
CA ASP A 131 -7.71 -13.97 -11.64
C ASP A 131 -7.46 -13.33 -13.02
N THR A 132 -8.50 -13.21 -13.85
CA THR A 132 -8.43 -12.65 -15.21
C THR A 132 -9.38 -11.46 -15.40
N HIS A 133 -9.95 -10.92 -14.32
CA HIS A 133 -10.88 -9.79 -14.37
C HIS A 133 -10.72 -8.83 -13.18
N VAL A 134 -10.42 -7.57 -13.50
CA VAL A 134 -10.42 -6.45 -12.57
C VAL A 134 -11.39 -5.36 -13.02
N GLN A 135 -12.14 -4.79 -12.07
CA GLN A 135 -12.94 -3.60 -12.29
C GLN A 135 -12.16 -2.36 -11.84
N HIS A 136 -12.00 -1.39 -12.72
CA HIS A 136 -11.46 -0.06 -12.43
C HIS A 136 -12.59 0.85 -11.94
N GLU A 137 -12.48 1.35 -10.71
CA GLU A 137 -13.53 2.10 -10.03
C GLU A 137 -13.21 3.59 -9.95
N LEU A 138 -12.00 3.92 -9.50
CA LEU A 138 -11.56 5.29 -9.31
C LEU A 138 -10.27 5.53 -10.10
N ASP A 139 -10.35 6.39 -11.09
CA ASP A 139 -9.26 6.76 -11.98
C ASP A 139 -8.62 8.09 -11.53
N THR A 140 -7.60 7.98 -10.69
CA THR A 140 -6.82 9.09 -10.15
C THR A 140 -5.35 8.97 -10.55
N ALA A 141 -4.64 10.09 -10.52
CA ALA A 141 -3.23 10.11 -10.88
C ALA A 141 -2.39 9.25 -9.94
N THR A 142 -1.42 8.53 -10.51
CA THR A 142 -0.28 7.99 -9.77
C THR A 142 0.81 9.04 -9.76
N TRP A 143 1.16 9.56 -8.59
CA TRP A 143 2.32 10.42 -8.41
C TRP A 143 3.58 9.59 -8.29
N LEU A 144 4.59 9.94 -9.10
CA LEU A 144 5.87 9.25 -9.16
C LEU A 144 6.99 10.21 -8.80
N GLY A 145 7.92 9.80 -7.96
CA GLY A 145 9.09 10.60 -7.62
C GLY A 145 10.34 9.75 -7.40
N PRO A 146 11.53 10.37 -7.39
CA PRO A 146 12.75 9.65 -7.13
C PRO A 146 12.75 9.09 -5.69
N PHE A 147 13.29 7.89 -5.49
CA PHE A 147 13.73 7.48 -4.17
C PHE A 147 15.13 8.05 -3.93
N GLU A 148 15.22 9.05 -3.05
CA GLU A 148 16.38 9.90 -2.87
C GLU A 148 17.68 9.12 -2.58
N PRO A 149 17.66 8.06 -1.73
CA PRO A 149 18.86 7.25 -1.48
C PRO A 149 19.45 6.55 -2.71
N ARG A 150 18.67 6.35 -3.78
CA ARG A 150 19.15 5.75 -5.05
C ARG A 150 19.51 6.79 -6.10
N GLN A 151 19.36 8.08 -5.80
CA GLN A 151 19.64 9.18 -6.70
C GLN A 151 19.01 8.99 -8.08
N THR A 152 17.79 8.45 -8.11
CA THR A 152 17.07 8.16 -9.35
C THR A 152 16.94 9.45 -10.18
N PRO A 153 17.47 9.49 -11.41
CA PRO A 153 17.36 10.67 -12.26
C PRO A 153 15.90 11.00 -12.56
N PHE A 154 15.54 12.29 -12.48
CA PHE A 154 14.16 12.72 -12.76
C PHE A 154 13.68 12.31 -14.16
N ALA A 155 14.57 12.23 -15.16
CA ALA A 155 14.23 11.74 -16.49
C ALA A 155 13.70 10.29 -16.50
N VAL A 156 14.22 9.43 -15.61
CA VAL A 156 13.74 8.04 -15.47
C VAL A 156 12.34 8.02 -14.85
N VAL A 157 12.08 8.91 -13.88
CA VAL A 157 10.74 9.09 -13.29
C VAL A 157 9.75 9.58 -14.34
N GLN A 158 10.15 10.58 -15.15
CA GLN A 158 9.34 11.10 -16.24
C GLN A 158 9.02 10.02 -17.27
N GLU A 159 10.00 9.22 -17.68
CA GLU A 159 9.79 8.13 -18.63
C GLU A 159 8.78 7.07 -18.10
N ALA A 160 8.83 6.75 -16.81
CA ALA A 160 7.85 5.86 -16.18
C ALA A 160 6.44 6.49 -16.15
N ALA A 161 6.33 7.78 -15.79
CA ALA A 161 5.06 8.50 -15.80
C ALA A 161 4.45 8.60 -17.21
N ASP A 162 5.26 8.94 -18.21
CA ASP A 162 4.84 9.04 -19.61
C ASP A 162 4.36 7.68 -20.14
N LEU A 163 4.98 6.58 -19.71
CA LEU A 163 4.51 5.23 -20.07
C LEU A 163 3.13 4.93 -19.46
N LEU A 164 2.90 5.27 -18.19
CA LEU A 164 1.59 5.14 -17.55
C LEU A 164 0.54 5.99 -18.27
N VAL A 165 0.87 7.25 -18.59
CA VAL A 165 -0.02 8.15 -19.36
C VAL A 165 -0.35 7.57 -20.73
N LYS A 166 0.67 7.10 -21.47
CA LYS A 166 0.49 6.47 -22.79
C LYS A 166 -0.42 5.24 -22.72
N SER A 167 -0.39 4.50 -21.62
CA SER A 167 -1.22 3.32 -21.38
C SER A 167 -2.71 3.64 -21.11
N GLY A 168 -3.03 4.93 -20.94
CA GLY A 168 -4.36 5.44 -20.62
C GLY A 168 -4.64 5.57 -19.11
N LEU A 169 -3.62 5.41 -18.26
CA LEU A 169 -3.72 5.76 -16.84
C LEU A 169 -3.37 7.24 -16.64
N LYS A 170 -3.73 7.80 -15.49
CA LYS A 170 -3.23 9.11 -15.06
C LYS A 170 -1.95 8.94 -14.26
N ALA A 171 -0.92 9.72 -14.57
CA ALA A 171 0.29 9.77 -13.79
C ALA A 171 0.95 11.15 -13.90
N GLU A 172 1.72 11.50 -12.87
CA GLU A 172 2.48 12.75 -12.80
C GLU A 172 3.85 12.48 -12.17
N ALA A 173 4.90 12.98 -12.82
CA ALA A 173 6.26 12.91 -12.30
C ALA A 173 6.56 14.14 -11.44
N LEU A 174 6.86 13.92 -10.17
CA LEU A 174 7.21 14.91 -9.18
C LEU A 174 8.72 14.88 -8.92
N LYS A 175 9.31 16.07 -8.78
CA LYS A 175 10.72 16.18 -8.35
C LYS A 175 10.91 15.66 -6.92
N ASP A 176 9.87 15.77 -6.11
CA ASP A 176 9.79 15.23 -4.76
C ASP A 176 8.38 14.67 -4.54
N ALA A 177 8.27 13.34 -4.39
CA ALA A 177 6.98 12.68 -4.16
C ALA A 177 6.71 12.41 -2.66
N ARG A 178 7.63 12.79 -1.76
CA ARG A 178 7.43 12.59 -0.31
C ARG A 178 6.21 13.35 0.21
N PRO A 179 5.94 14.61 -0.17
CA PRO A 179 4.71 15.32 0.20
C PRO A 179 3.43 14.53 -0.06
N ALA A 180 3.30 13.97 -1.27
CA ALA A 180 2.14 13.19 -1.68
C ALA A 180 2.05 11.84 -0.96
N GLN A 181 3.19 11.14 -0.82
CA GLN A 181 3.27 9.88 -0.08
C GLN A 181 2.85 10.08 1.38
N TRP A 182 3.29 11.17 2.02
CA TRP A 182 2.97 11.48 3.42
C TRP A 182 1.52 11.92 3.62
N SER A 183 0.96 12.75 2.74
CA SER A 183 -0.47 13.08 2.77
C SER A 183 -1.33 11.81 2.74
N LYS A 184 -1.03 10.90 1.81
CA LYS A 184 -1.73 9.61 1.70
C LYS A 184 -1.45 8.69 2.88
N LEU A 185 -0.22 8.61 3.36
CA LEU A 185 0.16 7.80 4.51
C LEU A 185 -0.67 8.19 5.74
N ILE A 186 -0.71 9.48 6.09
CA ILE A 186 -1.41 9.98 7.29
C ILE A 186 -2.90 9.68 7.18
N PHE A 187 -3.49 9.93 6.01
CA PHE A 187 -4.88 9.58 5.72
C PHE A 187 -5.14 8.08 5.91
N ASN A 188 -4.39 7.22 5.21
CA ASN A 188 -4.58 5.77 5.25
C ASN A 188 -4.28 5.18 6.63
N ALA A 189 -3.24 5.63 7.32
CA ALA A 189 -2.86 5.11 8.63
C ALA A 189 -3.93 5.38 9.69
N SER A 190 -4.59 6.53 9.59
CA SER A 190 -5.68 6.94 10.49
C SER A 190 -6.98 6.18 10.17
N VAL A 191 -7.39 6.15 8.91
CA VAL A 191 -8.65 5.51 8.48
C VAL A 191 -8.58 3.98 8.56
N ASN A 192 -7.52 3.36 8.04
CA ASN A 192 -7.45 1.90 7.91
C ASN A 192 -7.41 1.21 9.28
N GLY A 193 -6.59 1.72 10.21
CA GLY A 193 -6.46 1.16 11.55
C GLY A 193 -7.76 1.25 12.35
N VAL A 194 -8.41 2.43 12.32
CA VAL A 194 -9.68 2.62 13.04
C VAL A 194 -10.80 1.78 12.43
N SER A 195 -10.88 1.71 11.11
CA SER A 195 -11.84 0.85 10.41
C SER A 195 -11.64 -0.63 10.77
N ALA A 196 -10.39 -1.11 10.78
CA ALA A 196 -10.04 -2.47 11.15
C ALA A 196 -10.37 -2.84 12.61
N LEU A 197 -10.28 -1.88 13.54
CA LEU A 197 -10.63 -2.09 14.95
C LEU A 197 -12.13 -2.05 15.21
N THR A 198 -12.84 -1.12 14.57
CA THR A 198 -14.29 -0.88 14.79
C THR A 198 -15.19 -1.75 13.92
N GLY A 199 -14.69 -2.24 12.79
CA GLY A 199 -15.49 -2.95 11.77
C GLY A 199 -16.31 -2.02 10.86
N LEU A 200 -16.28 -0.70 11.11
CA LEU A 200 -16.98 0.30 10.30
C LEU A 200 -16.26 0.52 8.96
N PRO A 201 -16.97 0.67 7.84
CA PRO A 201 -16.37 1.21 6.62
C PRO A 201 -16.04 2.71 6.80
N HIS A 202 -15.31 3.31 5.84
CA HIS A 202 -15.04 4.75 5.84
C HIS A 202 -16.34 5.53 5.62
N SER A 203 -17.01 5.83 6.73
CA SER A 203 -18.39 6.31 6.82
C SER A 203 -18.44 7.65 7.55
N PRO A 204 -19.59 8.35 7.60
CA PRO A 204 -19.67 9.69 8.17
C PRO A 204 -19.19 9.80 9.64
N HIS A 205 -19.18 8.70 10.39
CA HIS A 205 -18.61 8.63 11.75
C HIS A 205 -17.14 9.08 11.79
N PHE A 206 -16.36 8.87 10.72
CA PHE A 206 -14.94 9.19 10.66
C PHE A 206 -14.67 10.71 10.57
N ALA A 207 -15.70 11.51 10.33
CA ALA A 207 -15.63 12.97 10.25
C ALA A 207 -16.62 13.66 11.21
N ALA A 208 -17.34 12.90 12.04
CA ALA A 208 -18.25 13.46 13.03
C ALA A 208 -17.48 13.98 14.25
N GLU A 209 -17.74 15.22 14.64
CA GLU A 209 -17.09 15.90 15.78
C GLU A 209 -18.11 16.75 16.57
N LYS A 210 -19.38 16.35 16.57
CA LYS A 210 -20.46 17.12 17.21
C LYS A 210 -20.65 16.72 18.67
N GLU A 211 -20.64 15.41 18.92
CA GLU A 211 -20.81 14.83 20.24
C GLU A 211 -19.47 14.31 20.77
N PHE A 212 -19.29 14.34 22.09
CA PHE A 212 -18.05 13.89 22.73
C PHE A 212 -17.63 12.46 22.33
N ALA A 213 -18.60 11.58 22.09
CA ALA A 213 -18.35 10.18 21.73
C ALA A 213 -18.08 9.97 20.23
N ASP A 214 -18.12 11.01 19.40
CA ASP A 214 -17.96 10.87 17.97
C ASP A 214 -16.55 10.42 17.60
N LEU A 215 -16.49 9.45 16.68
CA LEU A 215 -15.24 8.83 16.26
C LEU A 215 -14.32 9.81 15.51
N GLY A 216 -14.85 10.86 14.89
CA GLY A 216 -14.07 11.84 14.14
C GLY A 216 -13.07 12.60 15.01
N HIS A 217 -13.33 12.77 16.31
CA HIS A 217 -12.35 13.35 17.23
C HIS A 217 -11.05 12.52 17.31
N LEU A 218 -11.17 11.18 17.31
CA LEU A 218 -10.01 10.29 17.29
C LEU A 218 -9.28 10.37 15.94
N LEU A 219 -10.02 10.39 14.82
CA LEU A 219 -9.42 10.51 13.49
C LEU A 219 -8.67 11.83 13.31
N HIS A 220 -9.27 12.92 13.76
CA HIS A 220 -8.66 14.25 13.71
C HIS A 220 -7.37 14.26 14.54
N ALA A 221 -7.40 13.72 15.77
CA ALA A 221 -6.21 13.64 16.62
C ALA A 221 -5.09 12.76 16.03
N LEU A 222 -5.42 11.63 15.40
CA LEU A 222 -4.47 10.79 14.66
C LEU A 222 -3.85 11.58 13.49
N ILE A 223 -4.67 12.26 12.70
CA ILE A 223 -4.21 13.05 11.55
C ILE A 223 -3.28 14.18 12.00
N GLU A 224 -3.65 14.93 13.04
CA GLU A 224 -2.80 16.00 13.58
C GLU A 224 -1.48 15.46 14.16
N GLU A 225 -1.50 14.27 14.75
CA GLU A 225 -0.28 13.57 15.18
C GLU A 225 0.62 13.23 13.97
N GLY A 226 0.06 12.65 12.92
CA GLY A 226 0.77 12.39 11.67
C GLY A 226 1.34 13.66 11.01
N LYS A 227 0.58 14.77 10.99
CA LYS A 227 1.04 16.07 10.48
C LYS A 227 2.24 16.60 11.26
N ARG A 228 2.23 16.51 12.60
CA ARG A 228 3.38 16.91 13.42
C ARG A 228 4.62 16.08 13.12
N VAL A 229 4.45 14.77 12.91
CA VAL A 229 5.57 13.88 12.53
C VAL A 229 6.12 14.24 11.15
N ALA A 230 5.26 14.50 10.15
CA ALA A 230 5.67 14.92 8.82
C ALA A 230 6.46 16.25 8.86
N ALA A 231 5.95 17.24 9.61
CA ALA A 231 6.63 18.52 9.78
C ALA A 231 8.00 18.37 10.45
N ALA A 232 8.11 17.51 11.48
CA ALA A 232 9.38 17.21 12.13
C ALA A 232 10.37 16.46 11.21
N ALA A 233 9.87 15.71 10.22
CA ALA A 233 10.66 15.11 9.16
C ALA A 233 11.02 16.10 8.02
N GLY A 234 10.63 17.37 8.12
CA GLY A 234 10.89 18.40 7.12
C GLY A 234 10.02 18.26 5.87
N ILE A 235 8.83 17.68 6.00
CA ILE A 235 7.92 17.39 4.89
C ILE A 235 6.71 18.31 4.99
N GLU A 236 6.57 19.17 3.99
CA GLU A 236 5.34 19.92 3.73
C GLU A 236 4.39 19.02 2.94
N LEU A 237 3.15 18.88 3.41
CA LEU A 237 2.18 17.95 2.85
C LEU A 237 1.60 18.49 1.53
N HIS A 238 1.36 17.60 0.56
CA HIS A 238 0.79 17.96 -0.73
C HIS A 238 -0.70 18.30 -0.64
N GLU A 239 -1.43 17.52 0.16
CA GLU A 239 -2.84 17.67 0.48
C GLU A 239 -3.03 17.60 1.99
N ASP A 240 -4.11 18.21 2.51
CA ASP A 240 -4.48 18.06 3.92
C ASP A 240 -5.21 16.73 4.16
N PRO A 241 -4.64 15.79 4.94
CA PRO A 241 -5.26 14.50 5.22
C PRO A 241 -6.62 14.59 5.93
N TRP A 242 -6.90 15.69 6.64
CA TRP A 242 -8.20 15.91 7.27
C TRP A 242 -9.29 16.24 6.25
N GLU A 243 -8.99 17.09 5.28
CA GLU A 243 -9.92 17.39 4.18
C GLU A 243 -10.18 16.14 3.33
N MET A 244 -9.12 15.36 3.05
CA MET A 244 -9.24 14.06 2.39
C MET A 244 -10.16 13.10 3.19
N ASN A 245 -10.04 13.07 4.53
CA ASN A 245 -10.89 12.29 5.39
C ASN A 245 -12.37 12.69 5.33
N LYS A 246 -12.68 13.99 5.39
CA LYS A 246 -14.06 14.47 5.30
C LYS A 246 -14.72 14.08 3.98
N ILE A 247 -13.99 14.14 2.88
CA ILE A 247 -14.49 13.70 1.56
C ILE A 247 -14.71 12.18 1.54
N GLY A 248 -13.69 11.41 1.92
CA GLY A 248 -13.75 9.95 1.87
C GLY A 248 -14.79 9.33 2.83
N ALA A 249 -15.05 9.97 3.97
CA ALA A 249 -16.05 9.54 4.95
C ALA A 249 -17.47 9.48 4.36
N MET A 250 -17.73 10.14 3.25
CA MET A 250 -19.04 10.11 2.57
C MET A 250 -19.23 8.88 1.66
N THR A 251 -18.22 8.02 1.51
CA THR A 251 -18.24 6.96 0.50
C THR A 251 -18.78 5.61 1.01
N ASN A 252 -18.75 5.37 2.32
CA ASN A 252 -18.98 4.06 2.92
C ASN A 252 -18.08 2.95 2.33
N HIS A 253 -16.94 3.32 1.74
CA HIS A 253 -16.01 2.37 1.14
C HIS A 253 -15.25 1.60 2.24
N PRO A 254 -15.19 0.26 2.21
CA PRO A 254 -14.42 -0.52 3.16
C PRO A 254 -12.92 -0.45 2.82
N PRO A 255 -12.06 0.12 3.69
CA PRO A 255 -10.62 0.18 3.43
C PRO A 255 -9.98 -1.21 3.40
N SER A 256 -8.83 -1.32 2.72
CA SER A 256 -8.15 -2.61 2.49
C SER A 256 -7.85 -3.40 3.77
N MET A 257 -7.43 -2.72 4.85
CA MET A 257 -7.12 -3.36 6.13
C MET A 257 -8.36 -3.95 6.82
N LEU A 258 -9.55 -3.39 6.60
CA LEU A 258 -10.79 -3.98 7.09
C LEU A 258 -11.07 -5.33 6.41
N SER A 259 -10.78 -5.42 5.11
CA SER A 259 -10.86 -6.67 4.36
C SER A 259 -9.87 -7.70 4.90
N ASP A 260 -8.62 -7.31 5.16
CA ASP A 260 -7.59 -8.17 5.75
C ASP A 260 -8.06 -8.75 7.09
N VAL A 261 -8.57 -7.89 7.98
CA VAL A 261 -9.07 -8.30 9.29
C VAL A 261 -10.27 -9.24 9.20
N ARG A 262 -11.21 -8.98 8.29
CA ARG A 262 -12.37 -9.87 8.06
C ARG A 262 -11.95 -11.25 7.57
N GLN A 263 -10.82 -11.33 6.86
CA GLN A 263 -10.24 -12.57 6.33
C GLN A 263 -9.15 -13.15 7.24
N GLN A 264 -8.90 -12.57 8.42
CA GLN A 264 -7.80 -12.94 9.33
C GLN A 264 -6.44 -13.05 8.62
N SER A 265 -6.18 -12.12 7.70
CA SER A 265 -4.94 -12.06 6.92
C SER A 265 -4.00 -10.98 7.48
N PRO A 266 -2.67 -11.13 7.36
CA PRO A 266 -1.71 -10.13 7.82
C PRO A 266 -1.99 -8.74 7.24
N THR A 267 -2.01 -7.73 8.11
CA THR A 267 -2.28 -6.34 7.74
C THR A 267 -1.00 -5.59 7.37
N GLU A 268 -1.15 -4.39 6.78
CA GLU A 268 -0.03 -3.49 6.49
C GLU A 268 0.29 -2.54 7.68
N ALA A 269 -0.10 -2.89 8.90
CA ALA A 269 0.03 -2.01 10.07
C ALA A 269 1.47 -1.54 10.33
N ASP A 270 2.46 -2.40 10.05
CA ASP A 270 3.89 -2.06 10.17
C ASP A 270 4.29 -0.90 9.26
N PHE A 271 3.68 -0.78 8.07
CA PHE A 271 4.02 0.22 7.04
C PHE A 271 3.14 1.48 7.11
N LEU A 272 2.07 1.45 7.92
CA LEU A 272 1.13 2.55 8.11
C LEU A 272 1.35 3.22 9.48
N SER A 273 0.47 2.98 10.45
CA SER A 273 0.60 3.55 11.80
C SER A 273 1.92 3.16 12.49
N GLY A 274 2.41 1.94 12.25
CA GLY A 274 3.74 1.52 12.72
C GLY A 274 4.87 2.35 12.10
N ALA A 275 4.75 2.76 10.84
CA ALA A 275 5.73 3.62 10.19
C ALA A 275 5.72 5.04 10.77
N ILE A 276 4.53 5.65 10.95
CA ILE A 276 4.42 6.98 11.58
C ILE A 276 5.01 6.95 12.99
N ALA A 277 4.73 5.92 13.79
CA ALA A 277 5.29 5.79 15.13
C ALA A 277 6.83 5.68 15.13
N ARG A 278 7.43 4.98 14.15
CA ARG A 278 8.89 4.90 14.02
C ARG A 278 9.51 6.22 13.55
N GLU A 279 8.88 6.92 12.61
CA GLU A 279 9.33 8.24 12.17
C GLU A 279 9.24 9.28 13.30
N ALA A 280 8.18 9.21 14.11
CA ALA A 280 8.05 10.06 15.30
C ALA A 280 9.22 9.86 16.27
N GLN A 281 9.58 8.60 16.53
CA GLN A 281 10.74 8.26 17.36
C GLN A 281 12.05 8.79 16.75
N ARG A 282 12.25 8.67 15.43
CA ARG A 282 13.43 9.19 14.73
C ARG A 282 13.53 10.71 14.81
N ALA A 283 12.40 11.40 14.68
CA ALA A 283 12.32 12.86 14.71
C ALA A 283 12.24 13.44 16.14
N GLY A 284 12.16 12.61 17.18
CA GLY A 284 12.08 13.06 18.57
C GLY A 284 10.75 13.72 18.95
N VAL A 285 9.66 13.38 18.26
CA VAL A 285 8.30 13.90 18.53
C VAL A 285 7.36 12.77 18.98
N PRO A 286 6.36 13.05 19.85
CA PRO A 286 5.45 12.02 20.33
C PRO A 286 4.42 11.62 19.26
N ALA A 287 4.24 10.31 19.07
CA ALA A 287 3.13 9.72 18.32
C ALA A 287 2.40 8.59 19.09
N PRO A 288 1.79 8.88 20.25
CA PRO A 288 1.16 7.87 21.09
C PRO A 288 -0.09 7.24 20.47
N LEU A 289 -0.89 7.98 19.69
CA LEU A 289 -2.11 7.44 19.10
C LEU A 289 -1.79 6.46 17.97
N HIS A 290 -0.86 6.80 17.09
CA HIS A 290 -0.40 5.87 16.05
C HIS A 290 0.28 4.64 16.67
N ALA A 291 1.08 4.81 17.72
CA ALA A 291 1.65 3.68 18.46
C ALA A 291 0.58 2.78 19.09
N ALA A 292 -0.50 3.35 19.64
CA ALA A 292 -1.61 2.61 20.21
C ALA A 292 -2.40 1.84 19.14
N ILE A 293 -2.78 2.51 18.03
CA ILE A 293 -3.46 1.86 16.89
C ILE A 293 -2.61 0.72 16.34
N TYR A 294 -1.31 0.95 16.15
CA TYR A 294 -0.38 -0.08 15.71
C TYR A 294 -0.40 -1.30 16.63
N ARG A 295 -0.21 -1.10 17.93
CA ARG A 295 -0.20 -2.19 18.93
C ARG A 295 -1.53 -2.93 19.02
N LEU A 296 -2.65 -2.21 18.92
CA LEU A 296 -3.99 -2.82 18.94
C LEU A 296 -4.24 -3.69 17.70
N ILE A 297 -3.80 -3.26 16.52
CA ILE A 297 -3.88 -4.10 15.31
C ILE A 297 -3.01 -5.35 15.46
N ARG A 298 -1.76 -5.22 15.93
CA ARG A 298 -0.89 -6.38 16.20
C ARG A 298 -1.52 -7.34 17.23
N GLY A 299 -2.15 -6.79 18.27
CA GLY A 299 -2.89 -7.57 19.26
C GLY A 299 -4.10 -8.28 18.66
N LYS A 300 -4.83 -7.64 17.75
CA LYS A 300 -5.96 -8.24 17.02
C LYS A 300 -5.50 -9.42 16.16
N GLU A 301 -4.39 -9.27 15.44
CA GLU A 301 -3.78 -10.36 14.65
C GLU A 301 -3.35 -11.53 15.54
N ALA A 302 -2.67 -11.24 16.66
CA ALA A 302 -2.29 -12.26 17.64
C ALA A 302 -3.52 -12.99 18.23
N GLY A 303 -4.62 -12.27 18.40
CA GLY A 303 -5.90 -12.79 18.88
C GLY A 303 -6.51 -13.86 17.97
N TRP A 304 -6.19 -13.90 16.67
CA TRP A 304 -6.70 -14.93 15.76
C TRP A 304 -6.16 -16.34 16.07
N ALA A 305 -4.95 -16.41 16.63
CA ALA A 305 -4.32 -17.67 17.03
C ALA A 305 -4.42 -17.93 18.54
N PHE A 306 -4.98 -16.99 19.31
CA PHE A 306 -5.08 -17.12 20.77
C PHE A 306 -6.05 -18.24 21.13
N LYS A 307 -5.56 -19.23 21.87
CA LYS A 307 -6.38 -20.28 22.45
C LYS A 307 -6.89 -19.78 23.79
N ASP A 308 -8.20 -19.87 24.00
CA ASP A 308 -8.79 -19.49 25.28
C ASP A 308 -8.32 -20.44 26.38
N GLU A 309 -7.28 -20.01 27.09
CA GLU A 309 -6.77 -20.62 28.30
C GLU A 309 -7.14 -19.73 29.49
N ASN A 310 -8.42 -19.40 29.65
CA ASN A 310 -8.88 -18.64 30.81
C ASN A 310 -8.51 -19.39 32.11
N ARG A 311 -7.36 -19.03 32.70
CA ARG A 311 -6.86 -19.64 33.92
C ARG A 311 -7.53 -18.95 35.11
N PRO A 312 -8.04 -19.70 36.09
CA PRO A 312 -8.59 -19.10 37.29
C PRO A 312 -7.52 -18.26 37.99
N VAL A 313 -7.90 -17.09 38.50
CA VAL A 313 -7.02 -16.26 39.32
C VAL A 313 -6.69 -17.02 40.59
N VAL A 314 -5.45 -17.53 40.70
CA VAL A 314 -4.97 -18.14 41.94
C VAL A 314 -4.53 -16.99 42.84
N ALA A 315 -5.40 -16.57 43.74
CA ALA A 315 -5.01 -15.65 44.81
C ALA A 315 -3.92 -16.34 45.65
N HIS A 316 -2.72 -15.76 45.70
CA HIS A 316 -1.71 -16.17 46.65
C HIS A 316 -2.28 -16.00 48.06
N LYS A 317 -2.63 -17.11 48.71
CA LYS A 317 -2.88 -17.11 50.16
C LYS A 317 -1.57 -16.67 50.82
N SER A 318 -1.52 -15.42 51.25
CA SER A 318 -0.51 -14.94 52.18
C SER A 318 -0.52 -15.88 53.38
N ALA A 319 0.61 -16.56 53.60
CA ALA A 319 0.83 -17.37 54.78
C ALA A 319 0.68 -16.47 56.01
N GLU A 320 -0.42 -16.63 56.76
CA GLU A 320 -0.49 -16.25 58.16
C GLU A 320 0.58 -17.09 58.89
N LYS A 321 1.76 -16.49 59.08
CA LYS A 321 2.71 -16.96 60.08
C LYS A 321 2.28 -16.36 61.41
N ASN A 322 1.72 -17.22 62.25
CA ASN A 322 1.65 -17.05 63.71
C ASN A 322 3.05 -16.80 64.29
#